data_AF-A0A5S5BY98-F1
#
_entry.id   AF-A0A5S5BY98-F1
#
_cell.length_a   1.000
_cell.length_b   1.000
_cell.length_c   1.000
_cell.angle_alpha   90.00
_cell.angle_beta   90.00
_cell.angle_gamma   90.00
#
_symmetry.space_group_name_H-M   'P 1'
#
loop_
_entity.id
_entity.type
_entity.pdbx_description
1 polymer ?
#
loop_
_entity_poly.entity_id
_entity_poly.type
_entity_poly.pdbx_seq_one_letter_code
_entity_poly.pdbx_strand_id
1 'polypeptide(L)'
;MSQAVEASLALRVESAETNTVLSRLSGMRDLEGNPEQVYIERFGNARAFVVKGIPDPYFNAVRGLTSDDIDRLDDILAFYQEHQVSCRFDIPPFVCPDVLLKLAERGYYQSGFHSALYRLADGDLPAARQNEGIVVREMEDNEFNHFGEIYAKAFQMPEFLAPAVTKNNRMLKDKLGWHYFLATDHNVPAAVAVLSVQ
;
A
#
# COMPACT_ATOMS: atom_id res chain seq x y z
N MET A 1 29.42 -5.13 5.65
CA MET A 1 28.90 -6.50 5.48
C MET A 1 27.48 -6.38 4.94
N SER A 2 27.18 -6.95 3.78
CA SER A 2 25.80 -7.06 3.30
C SER A 2 25.07 -8.00 4.26
N GLN A 3 24.15 -7.48 5.07
CA GLN A 3 23.27 -8.35 5.84
C GLN A 3 22.28 -8.97 4.84
N ALA A 4 22.31 -10.30 4.73
CA ALA A 4 21.29 -11.03 4.00
C ALA A 4 19.92 -10.76 4.64
N VAL A 5 18.87 -10.69 3.83
CA VAL A 5 17.50 -10.56 4.33
C VAL A 5 17.10 -11.89 4.97
N GLU A 6 16.71 -11.85 6.24
CA GLU A 6 16.18 -13.00 6.98
C GLU A 6 14.65 -13.10 6.83
N ALA A 7 14.09 -14.30 6.97
CA ALA A 7 12.65 -14.53 6.85
C ALA A 7 11.82 -13.67 7.82
N SER A 8 12.27 -13.53 9.07
CA SER A 8 11.59 -12.72 10.09
C SER A 8 11.54 -11.23 9.73
N LEU A 9 12.57 -10.71 9.05
CA LEU A 9 12.61 -9.35 8.56
C LEU A 9 11.67 -9.16 7.37
N ALA A 10 11.67 -10.09 6.41
CA ALA A 10 10.76 -10.05 5.27
C ALA A 10 9.28 -10.03 5.71
N LEU A 11 8.91 -10.90 6.66
CA LEU A 11 7.57 -10.95 7.23
C LEU A 11 7.19 -9.67 7.99
N ARG A 12 8.14 -9.04 8.71
CA ARG A 12 7.90 -7.76 9.38
C ARG A 12 7.62 -6.63 8.39
N VAL A 13 8.36 -6.58 7.28
CA VAL A 13 8.17 -5.59 6.22
C VAL A 13 6.81 -5.80 5.52
N GLU A 14 6.47 -7.04 5.16
CA GLU A 14 5.16 -7.38 4.59
C GLU A 14 4.02 -7.00 5.54
N SER A 15 4.16 -7.30 6.84
CA SER A 15 3.16 -6.97 7.85
C SER A 15 2.95 -5.45 7.96
N ALA A 16 4.03 -4.67 7.99
CA ALA A 16 3.95 -3.21 8.03
C ALA A 16 3.23 -2.64 6.79
N GLU A 17 3.54 -3.16 5.61
CA GLU A 17 2.86 -2.76 4.37
C GLU A 17 1.37 -3.16 4.39
N THR A 18 1.08 -4.41 4.76
CA THR A 18 -0.28 -4.97 4.81
C THR A 18 -1.17 -4.22 5.79
N ASN A 19 -0.64 -3.83 6.96
CA ASN A 19 -1.36 -3.03 7.93
C ASN A 19 -1.59 -1.59 7.43
N THR A 20 -0.66 -1.02 6.65
CA THR A 20 -0.83 0.31 6.04
C THR A 20 -1.95 0.28 5.01
N VAL A 21 -1.96 -0.75 4.14
CA VAL A 21 -3.03 -0.98 3.18
C VAL A 21 -4.36 -1.22 3.89
N LEU A 22 -4.39 -2.05 4.93
CA LEU A 22 -5.60 -2.29 5.73
C LEU A 22 -6.14 -0.99 6.32
N SER A 23 -5.30 -0.16 6.94
CA SER A 23 -5.70 1.13 7.52
C SER A 23 -6.29 2.06 6.46
N ARG A 24 -5.62 2.16 5.30
CA ARG A 24 -6.09 2.94 4.14
C ARG A 24 -7.46 2.47 3.66
N LEU A 25 -7.56 1.19 3.33
CA LEU A 25 -8.77 0.60 2.75
C LEU A 25 -9.94 0.58 3.74
N SER A 26 -9.67 0.39 5.03
CA SER A 26 -10.72 0.51 6.05
C SER A 26 -11.28 1.93 6.11
N GLY A 27 -10.41 2.95 6.10
CA GLY A 27 -10.84 4.35 6.05
C GLY A 27 -11.72 4.66 4.83
N MET A 28 -11.39 4.08 3.66
CA MET A 28 -12.19 4.24 2.44
C MET A 28 -13.51 3.48 2.48
N ARG A 29 -13.50 2.24 2.99
CA ARG A 29 -14.70 1.40 3.14
C ARG A 29 -15.73 2.06 4.06
N ASP A 30 -15.27 2.71 5.11
CA ASP A 30 -16.11 3.30 6.15
C ASP A 30 -16.73 4.64 5.72
N LEU A 31 -16.43 5.14 4.52
CA LEU A 31 -17.16 6.26 3.91
C LEU A 31 -18.60 5.85 3.59
N GLU A 32 -19.53 6.80 3.74
CA GLU A 32 -20.95 6.54 3.49
C GLU A 32 -21.19 5.96 2.08
N GLY A 33 -21.89 4.83 2.04
CA GLY A 33 -22.21 4.13 0.80
C GLY A 33 -21.06 3.30 0.19
N ASN A 34 -19.88 3.21 0.84
CA ASN A 34 -18.71 2.50 0.33
C ASN A 34 -18.41 2.84 -1.15
N PRO A 35 -18.11 4.13 -1.47
CA PRO A 35 -18.09 4.63 -2.84
C PRO A 35 -17.05 3.92 -3.71
N GLU A 36 -15.95 3.48 -3.12
CA GLU A 36 -14.85 2.79 -3.81
C GLU A 36 -15.06 1.27 -3.87
N GLN A 37 -16.18 0.77 -3.33
CA GLN A 37 -16.54 -0.65 -3.28
C GLN A 37 -15.39 -1.49 -2.72
N VAL A 38 -14.96 -1.12 -1.51
CA VAL A 38 -13.90 -1.80 -0.78
C VAL A 38 -14.46 -2.97 0.01
N TYR A 39 -13.88 -4.16 -0.15
CA TYR A 39 -14.20 -5.35 0.62
C TYR A 39 -12.91 -5.94 1.17
N ILE A 40 -12.94 -6.34 2.44
CA ILE A 40 -11.78 -6.83 3.16
C ILE A 40 -12.22 -8.08 3.92
N GLU A 41 -11.56 -9.19 3.67
CA GLU A 41 -11.86 -10.47 4.30
C GLU A 41 -10.58 -11.13 4.83
N ARG A 42 -10.72 -11.94 5.88
CA ARG A 42 -9.61 -12.67 6.51
C ARG A 42 -9.83 -14.18 6.41
N PHE A 43 -8.86 -14.87 5.82
CA PHE A 43 -8.82 -16.32 5.69
C PHE A 43 -7.60 -16.85 6.46
N GLY A 44 -7.79 -17.19 7.73
CA GLY A 44 -6.68 -17.59 8.60
C GLY A 44 -5.68 -16.44 8.81
N ASN A 45 -4.44 -16.60 8.35
CA ASN A 45 -3.43 -15.55 8.35
C ASN A 45 -3.54 -14.61 7.14
N ALA A 46 -4.12 -15.10 6.04
CA ALA A 46 -4.25 -14.33 4.81
C ALA A 46 -5.32 -13.22 4.95
N ARG A 47 -5.01 -12.05 4.38
CA ARG A 47 -5.96 -10.95 4.18
C ARG A 47 -6.18 -10.75 2.70
N ALA A 48 -7.45 -10.76 2.29
CA ALA A 48 -7.88 -10.48 0.93
C ALA A 48 -8.46 -9.07 0.85
N PHE A 49 -8.00 -8.30 -0.12
CA PHE A 49 -8.49 -6.96 -0.41
C PHE A 49 -9.12 -6.90 -1.80
N VAL A 50 -10.29 -6.29 -1.88
CA VAL A 50 -10.97 -5.95 -3.13
C VAL A 50 -11.30 -4.46 -3.12
N VAL A 51 -10.97 -3.77 -4.21
CA VAL A 51 -11.31 -2.38 -4.47
C VAL A 51 -11.72 -2.26 -5.94
N LYS A 52 -12.99 -1.91 -6.20
CA LYS A 52 -13.51 -1.80 -7.58
C LYS A 52 -13.50 -0.37 -8.11
N GLY A 53 -13.57 0.62 -7.22
CA GLY A 53 -13.59 2.04 -7.60
C GLY A 53 -12.24 2.60 -8.06
N ILE A 54 -11.15 1.92 -7.73
CA ILE A 54 -9.79 2.31 -8.12
C ILE A 54 -9.24 1.32 -9.16
N PRO A 55 -8.85 1.80 -10.36
CA PRO A 55 -8.29 0.97 -11.41
C PRO A 55 -6.79 0.68 -11.15
N ASP A 56 -6.46 0.20 -9.96
CA ASP A 56 -5.10 -0.19 -9.58
C ASP A 56 -5.10 -1.63 -9.06
N PRO A 57 -4.47 -2.58 -9.78
CA PRO A 57 -4.44 -3.98 -9.37
C PRO A 57 -3.66 -4.21 -8.06
N TYR A 58 -2.87 -3.24 -7.59
CA TYR A 58 -2.18 -3.32 -6.30
C TYR A 58 -3.13 -3.57 -5.13
N PHE A 59 -4.34 -2.97 -5.16
CA PHE A 59 -5.31 -3.12 -4.07
C PHE A 59 -6.12 -4.42 -4.13
N ASN A 60 -6.14 -5.11 -5.28
CA ASN A 60 -6.85 -6.37 -5.46
C ASN A 60 -5.92 -7.55 -5.19
N ALA A 61 -5.42 -7.64 -3.96
CA ALA A 61 -4.37 -8.58 -3.59
C ALA A 61 -4.64 -9.33 -2.28
N VAL A 62 -4.15 -10.56 -2.21
CA VAL A 62 -4.06 -11.39 -1.02
C VAL A 62 -2.66 -11.26 -0.44
N ARG A 63 -2.56 -11.02 0.87
CA ARG A 63 -1.29 -10.84 1.60
C ARG A 63 -1.26 -11.71 2.85
N GLY A 64 -0.06 -12.12 3.28
CA GLY A 64 0.11 -12.96 4.46
C GLY A 64 -0.36 -14.41 4.31
N LEU A 65 -0.45 -14.91 3.08
CA LEU A 65 -0.81 -16.31 2.80
C LEU A 65 0.32 -17.25 3.24
N THR A 66 0.00 -18.21 4.11
CA THR A 66 0.94 -19.20 4.63
C THR A 66 0.53 -20.64 4.28
N SER A 67 1.37 -21.62 4.61
CA SER A 67 1.01 -23.03 4.47
C SER A 67 -0.23 -23.42 5.26
N ASP A 68 -0.50 -22.73 6.37
CA ASP A 68 -1.64 -22.99 7.26
C ASP A 68 -2.97 -22.57 6.61
N ASP A 69 -2.91 -21.78 5.54
CA ASP A 69 -4.07 -21.23 4.84
C ASP A 69 -4.35 -21.93 3.50
N ILE A 70 -3.57 -22.95 3.13
CA ILE A 70 -3.68 -23.63 1.82
C ILE A 70 -5.09 -24.18 1.59
N ASP A 71 -5.70 -24.75 2.63
CA ASP A 71 -7.06 -25.31 2.55
C ASP A 71 -8.14 -24.23 2.35
N ARG A 72 -7.79 -22.95 2.47
CA ARG A 72 -8.67 -21.79 2.25
C ARG A 72 -8.52 -21.19 0.86
N LEU A 73 -7.64 -21.71 0.02
CA LEU A 73 -7.36 -21.10 -1.28
C LEU A 73 -8.61 -21.03 -2.18
N ASP A 74 -9.47 -22.04 -2.14
CA ASP A 74 -10.70 -22.03 -2.93
C ASP A 74 -11.72 -21.02 -2.39
N ASP A 75 -11.80 -20.83 -1.08
CA ASP A 75 -12.64 -19.80 -0.44
C ASP A 75 -12.15 -18.39 -0.82
N ILE A 76 -10.83 -18.17 -0.82
CA ILE A 76 -10.21 -16.93 -1.25
C ILE A 76 -10.57 -16.64 -2.72
N LEU A 77 -10.44 -17.62 -3.61
CA LEU A 77 -10.76 -17.43 -5.03
C LEU A 77 -12.24 -17.16 -5.26
N ALA A 78 -13.13 -17.82 -4.52
CA ALA A 78 -14.56 -17.58 -4.56
C ALA A 78 -14.90 -16.13 -4.17
N PHE A 79 -14.22 -15.56 -3.17
CA PHE A 79 -14.39 -14.16 -2.77
C PHE A 79 -14.07 -13.18 -3.91
N TYR A 80 -12.96 -13.35 -4.61
CA TYR A 80 -12.64 -12.48 -5.77
C TYR A 80 -13.61 -12.69 -6.94
N GLN A 81 -14.06 -13.94 -7.16
CA GLN A 81 -15.03 -14.27 -8.20
C GLN A 81 -16.40 -13.62 -7.92
N GLU A 82 -16.89 -13.66 -6.69
CA GLU A 82 -18.13 -13.00 -6.25
C GLU A 82 -18.09 -11.50 -6.53
N HIS A 83 -16.94 -10.87 -6.28
CA HIS A 83 -16.75 -9.44 -6.55
C HIS A 83 -16.39 -9.10 -8.00
N GLN A 84 -16.26 -10.10 -8.87
CA GLN A 84 -15.95 -9.95 -10.30
C GLN A 84 -14.64 -9.18 -10.57
N VAL A 85 -13.60 -9.45 -9.76
CA VAL A 85 -12.27 -8.86 -9.91
C VAL A 85 -11.21 -9.96 -10.02
N SER A 86 -10.08 -9.65 -10.67
CA SER A 86 -8.95 -10.58 -10.72
C SER A 86 -8.24 -10.63 -9.37
N CYS A 87 -7.92 -11.83 -8.89
CA CYS A 87 -7.11 -12.03 -7.71
C CYS A 87 -5.61 -11.95 -8.05
N ARG A 88 -4.84 -11.32 -7.16
CA ARG A 88 -3.38 -11.33 -7.15
C ARG A 88 -2.91 -11.81 -5.78
N PHE A 89 -1.78 -12.49 -5.73
CA PHE A 89 -1.11 -12.83 -4.47
C PHE A 89 0.19 -12.06 -4.37
N ASP A 90 0.35 -11.26 -3.32
CA ASP A 90 1.65 -10.69 -2.95
C ASP A 90 2.30 -11.66 -1.95
N ILE A 91 3.38 -12.29 -2.39
CA ILE A 91 4.04 -13.37 -1.65
C ILE A 91 5.44 -12.89 -1.24
N PRO A 92 5.79 -12.88 0.05
CA PRO A 92 7.11 -12.47 0.49
C PRO A 92 8.17 -13.52 0.12
N PRO A 93 9.46 -13.13 0.07
CA PRO A 93 10.55 -14.11 0.08
C PRO A 93 10.41 -15.08 1.26
N PHE A 94 10.92 -16.31 1.10
CA PHE A 94 10.91 -17.37 2.13
C PHE A 94 9.54 -17.98 2.44
N VAL A 95 8.53 -17.79 1.59
CA VAL A 95 7.27 -18.54 1.67
C VAL A 95 7.51 -20.06 1.56
N CYS A 96 6.64 -20.86 2.17
CA CYS A 96 6.64 -22.31 1.99
C CYS A 96 6.43 -22.67 0.50
N PRO A 97 7.28 -23.52 -0.12
CA PRO A 97 7.12 -23.92 -1.52
C PRO A 97 5.75 -24.53 -1.86
N ASP A 98 5.10 -25.20 -0.90
CA ASP A 98 3.78 -25.78 -1.08
C ASP A 98 2.72 -24.72 -1.43
N VAL A 99 2.83 -23.50 -0.88
CA VAL A 99 1.95 -22.39 -1.24
C VAL A 99 2.09 -22.06 -2.72
N LEU A 100 3.33 -21.97 -3.23
CA LEU A 100 3.61 -21.68 -4.63
C LEU A 100 3.10 -22.81 -5.55
N LEU A 101 3.28 -24.06 -5.14
CA LEU A 101 2.77 -25.22 -5.89
C LEU A 101 1.24 -25.18 -5.97
N LYS A 102 0.55 -24.90 -4.86
CA LYS A 102 -0.91 -24.84 -4.81
C LYS A 102 -1.51 -23.67 -5.59
N LEU A 103 -0.80 -22.55 -5.67
CA LEU A 103 -1.11 -21.45 -6.56
C LEU A 103 -0.92 -21.88 -8.03
N ALA A 104 0.19 -22.54 -8.37
CA ALA A 104 0.48 -23.02 -9.71
C ALA A 104 -0.53 -24.06 -10.22
N GLU A 105 -0.98 -24.99 -9.37
CA GLU A 105 -2.06 -25.94 -9.68
C GLU A 105 -3.37 -25.24 -10.10
N ARG A 106 -3.58 -24.00 -9.65
CA ARG A 106 -4.74 -23.16 -9.99
C ARG A 106 -4.46 -22.16 -11.13
N GLY A 107 -3.32 -22.31 -11.81
CA GLY A 107 -2.94 -21.50 -12.96
C GLY A 107 -2.29 -20.16 -12.61
N TYR A 108 -1.97 -19.91 -11.34
CA TYR A 108 -1.19 -18.74 -10.95
C TYR A 108 0.29 -18.94 -11.25
N TYR A 109 0.98 -17.86 -11.56
CA TYR A 109 2.40 -17.85 -11.80
C TYR A 109 2.97 -16.51 -11.35
N GLN A 110 4.28 -16.46 -11.13
CA GLN A 110 4.95 -15.21 -10.79
C GLN A 110 4.93 -14.26 -11.99
N SER A 111 4.27 -13.11 -11.84
CA SER A 111 4.14 -12.10 -12.89
C SER A 111 5.01 -10.86 -12.70
N GLY A 112 5.61 -10.67 -11.52
CA GLY A 112 6.46 -9.52 -11.24
C GLY A 112 7.02 -9.50 -9.82
N PHE A 113 7.64 -8.36 -9.46
CA PHE A 113 8.18 -8.11 -8.14
C PHE A 113 7.63 -6.79 -7.57
N HIS A 114 7.26 -6.80 -6.29
CA HIS A 114 7.03 -5.59 -5.51
C HIS A 114 8.24 -5.40 -4.59
N SER A 115 8.99 -4.32 -4.77
CA SER A 115 10.21 -4.06 -3.99
C SER A 115 9.90 -3.17 -2.80
N ALA A 116 10.05 -3.71 -1.60
CA ALA A 116 9.99 -2.94 -0.37
C ALA A 116 11.41 -2.61 0.10
N LEU A 117 11.68 -1.34 0.38
CA LEU A 117 12.92 -0.88 0.99
C LEU A 117 12.73 -0.75 2.50
N TYR A 118 13.74 -1.16 3.27
CA TYR A 118 13.71 -1.00 4.71
C TYR A 118 15.00 -0.35 5.21
N ARG A 119 14.87 0.37 6.32
CA ARG A 119 15.98 0.93 7.09
C ARG A 119 15.54 1.01 8.55
N LEU A 120 16.46 0.74 9.48
CA LEU A 120 16.23 1.02 10.89
C LEU A 120 16.28 2.54 11.14
N ALA A 121 15.31 3.05 11.90
CA ALA A 121 15.19 4.48 12.18
C ALA A 121 16.23 5.01 13.18
N ASP A 122 17.02 4.13 13.80
CA ASP A 122 17.99 4.40 14.87
C ASP A 122 19.41 4.72 14.38
N GLY A 123 19.66 4.66 13.07
CA GLY A 123 20.98 4.98 12.50
C GLY A 123 21.13 6.46 12.17
N ASP A 124 22.37 6.98 12.27
CA ASP A 124 22.74 8.34 11.85
C ASP A 124 22.13 8.64 10.49
N LEU A 125 21.21 9.59 10.44
CA LEU A 125 20.76 10.13 9.18
C LEU A 125 21.98 10.78 8.53
N PRO A 126 22.34 10.44 7.28
CA PRO A 126 23.37 11.19 6.58
C PRO A 126 22.95 12.65 6.64
N ALA A 127 23.88 13.53 7.02
CA ALA A 127 23.59 14.96 7.15
C ALA A 127 22.85 15.40 5.89
N ALA A 128 21.57 15.77 6.06
CA ALA A 128 20.79 16.26 4.94
C ALA A 128 21.55 17.46 4.39
N ARG A 129 21.80 17.49 3.07
CA ARG A 129 22.32 18.70 2.44
C ARG A 129 21.26 19.77 2.68
N GLN A 130 21.53 20.66 3.62
CA GLN A 130 20.63 21.78 3.87
C GLN A 130 20.68 22.68 2.65
N ASN A 131 19.55 22.75 1.96
CA ASN A 131 19.32 23.70 0.90
C ASN A 131 18.33 24.71 1.46
N GLU A 132 18.76 25.96 1.64
CA GLU A 132 17.93 27.01 2.24
C GLU A 132 16.63 27.27 1.45
N GLY A 133 16.60 26.92 0.16
CA GLY A 133 15.40 26.99 -0.66
C GLY A 133 14.38 25.88 -0.40
N ILE A 134 14.78 24.77 0.23
CA ILE A 134 13.91 23.60 0.44
C ILE A 134 13.37 23.57 1.86
N VAL A 135 12.05 23.64 2.00
CA VAL A 135 11.36 23.51 3.30
C VAL A 135 10.44 22.30 3.26
N VAL A 136 10.58 21.40 4.24
CA VAL A 136 9.69 20.24 4.43
C VAL A 136 8.90 20.43 5.71
N ARG A 137 7.58 20.33 5.63
CA ARG A 137 6.69 20.46 6.79
C ARG A 137 5.47 19.55 6.65
N GLU A 138 4.76 19.37 7.76
CA GLU A 138 3.44 18.75 7.71
C GLU A 138 2.48 19.59 6.87
N MET A 139 1.63 18.92 6.11
CA MET A 139 0.72 19.52 5.15
C MET A 139 -0.58 19.97 5.83
N GLU A 140 -1.06 21.16 5.51
CA GLU A 140 -2.33 21.69 6.00
C GLU A 140 -3.52 21.12 5.21
N ASP A 141 -4.73 21.17 5.79
CA ASP A 141 -5.92 20.55 5.20
C ASP A 141 -6.35 21.20 3.86
N ASN A 142 -6.16 22.51 3.74
CA ASN A 142 -6.42 23.27 2.51
C ASN A 142 -5.38 23.04 1.40
N GLU A 143 -4.31 22.26 1.65
CA GLU A 143 -3.22 22.02 0.70
C GLU A 143 -3.30 20.67 -0.02
N PHE A 144 -4.29 19.83 0.30
CA PHE A 144 -4.40 18.49 -0.27
C PHE A 144 -4.60 18.46 -1.79
N ASN A 145 -5.02 19.57 -2.41
CA ASN A 145 -5.03 19.69 -3.86
C ASN A 145 -3.61 19.57 -4.44
N HIS A 146 -2.60 20.17 -3.79
CA HIS A 146 -1.20 20.01 -4.19
C HIS A 146 -0.75 18.55 -4.08
N PHE A 147 -1.24 17.81 -3.08
CA PHE A 147 -0.95 16.38 -2.98
C PHE A 147 -1.43 15.62 -4.21
N GLY A 148 -2.69 15.78 -4.61
CA GLY A 148 -3.22 15.10 -5.79
C GLY A 148 -2.51 15.48 -7.08
N GLU A 149 -2.26 16.77 -7.29
CA GLU A 149 -1.58 17.29 -8.49
C GLU A 149 -0.13 16.79 -8.60
N ILE A 150 0.65 16.93 -7.53
CA ILE A 150 2.05 16.51 -7.49
C ILE A 150 2.14 14.98 -7.62
N TYR A 151 1.28 14.24 -6.91
CA TYR A 151 1.25 12.78 -6.97
C TYR A 151 0.92 12.29 -8.40
N ALA A 152 -0.16 12.80 -8.99
CA ALA A 152 -0.57 12.40 -10.34
C ALA A 152 0.55 12.69 -11.35
N LYS A 153 1.18 13.86 -11.26
CA LYS A 153 2.32 14.22 -12.12
C LYS A 153 3.54 13.31 -11.90
N ALA A 154 3.90 13.03 -10.64
CA ALA A 154 5.07 12.21 -10.30
C ALA A 154 4.92 10.77 -10.80
N PHE A 155 3.71 10.21 -10.73
CA PHE A 155 3.39 8.87 -11.24
C PHE A 155 2.94 8.86 -12.70
N GLN A 156 3.02 10.00 -13.40
CA GLN A 156 2.60 10.16 -14.81
C GLN A 156 1.15 9.68 -15.06
N MET A 157 0.29 9.88 -14.06
CA MET A 157 -1.14 9.61 -14.16
C MET A 157 -1.83 10.70 -14.98
N PRO A 158 -2.95 10.39 -15.65
CA PRO A 158 -3.80 11.41 -16.25
C PRO A 158 -4.23 12.48 -15.24
N GLU A 159 -4.14 13.75 -15.63
CA GLU A 159 -4.41 14.91 -14.75
C GLU A 159 -5.81 14.87 -14.12
N PHE A 160 -6.81 14.34 -14.83
CA PHE A 160 -8.18 14.22 -14.33
C PHE A 160 -8.30 13.30 -13.10
N LEU A 161 -7.28 12.49 -12.78
CA LEU A 161 -7.25 11.64 -11.58
C LEU A 161 -6.79 12.40 -10.32
N ALA A 162 -6.18 13.58 -10.45
CA ALA A 162 -5.68 14.35 -9.31
C ALA A 162 -6.77 14.61 -8.23
N PRO A 163 -8.02 15.00 -8.56
CA PRO A 163 -9.08 15.17 -7.56
C PRO A 163 -9.42 13.88 -6.80
N ALA A 164 -9.38 12.72 -7.47
CA ALA A 164 -9.62 11.43 -6.81
C ALA A 164 -8.47 11.08 -5.85
N VAL A 165 -7.22 11.31 -6.26
CA VAL A 165 -6.05 11.14 -5.39
C VAL A 165 -6.13 12.06 -4.17
N THR A 166 -6.49 13.33 -4.37
CA THR A 166 -6.71 14.31 -3.29
C THR A 166 -7.74 13.79 -2.28
N LYS A 167 -8.93 13.40 -2.76
CA LYS A 167 -10.02 12.90 -1.90
C LYS A 167 -9.59 11.68 -1.09
N ASN A 168 -8.98 10.70 -1.75
CA ASN A 168 -8.60 9.43 -1.13
C ASN A 168 -7.49 9.56 -0.09
N ASN A 169 -6.64 10.60 -0.18
CA ASN A 169 -5.59 10.83 0.82
C ASN A 169 -6.05 11.81 1.92
N ARG A 170 -6.88 12.82 1.60
CA ARG A 170 -7.38 13.78 2.59
C ARG A 170 -8.19 13.13 3.70
N MET A 171 -9.03 12.16 3.38
CA MET A 171 -9.83 11.41 4.37
C MET A 171 -8.98 10.66 5.41
N LEU A 172 -7.71 10.42 5.08
CA LEU A 172 -6.75 9.69 5.89
C LEU A 172 -5.97 10.60 6.84
N LYS A 173 -6.00 11.92 6.62
CA LYS A 173 -5.22 12.91 7.39
C LYS A 173 -5.49 12.82 8.89
N ASP A 174 -6.75 12.66 9.27
CA ASP A 174 -7.17 12.65 10.67
C ASP A 174 -7.19 11.23 11.27
N LYS A 175 -6.75 10.22 10.52
CA LYS A 175 -6.65 8.85 11.01
C LYS A 175 -5.33 8.68 11.76
N LEU A 176 -5.41 8.00 12.91
CA LEU A 176 -4.24 7.72 13.75
C LEU A 176 -3.12 7.07 12.93
N GLY A 177 -1.91 7.60 13.10
CA GLY A 177 -0.70 7.08 12.46
C GLY A 177 -0.44 7.61 11.05
N TRP A 178 -1.36 8.36 10.42
CA TRP A 178 -1.14 8.93 9.09
C TRP A 178 -0.61 10.36 9.19
N HIS A 179 0.50 10.62 8.50
CA HIS A 179 1.14 11.93 8.44
C HIS A 179 1.43 12.28 6.98
N TYR A 180 1.14 13.53 6.62
CA TYR A 180 1.31 14.03 5.25
C TYR A 180 2.26 15.21 5.25
N PHE A 181 3.19 15.22 4.32
CA PHE A 181 4.24 16.24 4.24
C PHE A 181 4.24 16.89 2.86
N LEU A 182 4.53 18.19 2.87
CA LEU A 182 4.75 19.01 1.68
C LEU A 182 6.18 19.55 1.74
N ALA A 183 6.90 19.35 0.64
CA ALA A 183 8.18 20.01 0.39
C ALA A 183 7.98 21.16 -0.60
N THR A 184 8.50 22.33 -0.26
CA THR A 184 8.54 23.50 -1.15
C THR A 184 9.97 23.80 -1.59
N ASP A 185 10.12 24.35 -2.79
CA ASP A 185 11.34 24.95 -3.30
C ASP A 185 11.08 26.45 -3.54
N HIS A 186 11.76 27.33 -2.79
CA HIS A 186 11.51 28.77 -2.79
C HIS A 186 10.02 29.13 -2.63
N ASN A 187 9.33 28.46 -1.70
CA ASN A 187 7.89 28.56 -1.42
C ASN A 187 6.94 28.00 -2.50
N VAL A 188 7.46 27.32 -3.53
CA VAL A 188 6.63 26.64 -4.53
C VAL A 188 6.48 25.16 -4.15
N PRO A 189 5.25 24.62 -4.04
CA PRO A 189 5.00 23.19 -3.84
C PRO A 189 5.76 22.32 -4.87
N ALA A 190 6.62 21.44 -4.40
CA ALA A 190 7.54 20.69 -5.25
C ALA A 190 7.45 19.17 -5.08
N ALA A 191 7.22 18.68 -3.86
CA ALA A 191 7.07 17.25 -3.59
C ALA A 191 6.12 16.98 -2.43
N VAL A 192 5.52 15.79 -2.40
CA VAL A 192 4.69 15.32 -1.29
C VAL A 192 5.17 13.98 -0.79
N ALA A 193 4.92 13.71 0.50
CA ALA A 193 5.15 12.41 1.11
C ALA A 193 4.01 12.05 2.05
N VAL A 194 3.81 10.75 2.22
CA VAL A 194 2.89 10.19 3.22
C VAL A 194 3.63 9.17 4.06
N LEU A 195 3.43 9.23 5.36
CA LEU A 195 3.99 8.30 6.34
C LEU A 195 2.83 7.66 7.11
N SER A 196 2.86 6.33 7.22
CA SER A 196 2.01 5.59 8.15
C SER A 196 2.88 5.01 9.26
N VAL A 197 2.53 5.30 10.51
CA VAL A 197 3.13 4.77 11.72
C VAL A 197 2.09 3.90 12.41
N GLN A 198 2.49 2.70 12.84
CA GLN A 198 1.62 1.68 13.41
C GLN A 198 2.04 1.34 14.84
#